data_AF-A0A970XRQ5-F1
#
_entry.id   AF-A0A970XRQ5-F1
#
_cell.length_a   1.000
_cell.length_b   1.000
_cell.length_c   1.000
_cell.angle_alpha   90.00
_cell.angle_beta   90.00
_cell.angle_gamma   90.00
#
_symmetry.space_group_name_H-M   'P 1'
#
loop_
_entity.id
_entity.type
_entity.pdbx_description
1 polymer ?
#
loop_
_entity_poly.entity_id
_entity_poly.type
_entity_poly.pdbx_seq_one_letter_code
_entity_poly.pdbx_strand_id
1 'polypeptide(L)' 'MTIRCPVCRGLQIGKVGTDQYYCWNCYLEFSFSRGKLNLYEVLEDGTLSAVEQSSQLL' A
#
# COMPACT_ATOMS: atom_id res chain seq x y z
N MET A 1 16.58 3.76 -6.16
CA MET A 1 15.14 3.76 -6.49
C MET A 1 14.39 4.00 -5.18
N THR A 2 13.76 5.15 -5.01
CA THR A 2 13.11 5.51 -3.74
C THR A 2 11.67 5.05 -3.78
N ILE A 3 11.33 4.07 -2.94
CA ILE A 3 9.93 3.65 -2.77
C ILE A 3 9.21 4.78 -2.05
N ARG A 4 8.04 5.12 -2.54
CA ARG A 4 7.17 6.16 -1.98
C ARG A 4 5.79 5.59 -1.83
N CYS A 5 5.04 6.11 -0.86
CA CYS A 5 3.63 5.76 -0.75
C CYS A 5 2.91 6.07 -2.08
N PRO A 6 2.17 5.13 -2.69
CA PRO A 6 1.46 5.39 -3.94
C PRO A 6 0.32 6.41 -3.78
N VAL A 7 -0.17 6.63 -2.56
CA VAL A 7 -1.27 7.57 -2.24
C VAL A 7 -0.75 8.98 -1.95
N CYS A 8 0.06 9.16 -0.89
CA CYS A 8 0.56 10.50 -0.53
C CYS A 8 1.90 10.87 -1.17
N ARG A 9 2.58 9.93 -1.86
CA ARG A 9 3.96 10.09 -2.36
C ARG A 9 5.00 10.43 -1.28
N GLY A 10 4.62 10.26 -0.02
CA GLY A 10 5.48 10.48 1.13
C GLY A 10 6.58 9.43 1.27
N LEU A 11 7.60 9.80 2.04
CA LEU A 11 8.74 8.96 2.40
C LEU A 11 8.58 8.29 3.77
N GLN A 12 7.51 8.63 4.50
CA GLN A 12 7.18 8.03 5.80
C GLN A 12 6.54 6.65 5.61
N ILE A 13 7.30 5.77 4.94
CA ILE A 13 6.96 4.37 4.72
C ILE A 13 7.91 3.48 5.53
N GLY A 14 7.36 2.47 6.19
CA GLY A 14 8.09 1.41 6.88
C GLY A 14 8.01 0.11 6.09
N LYS A 15 9.07 -0.69 6.11
CA LYS A 15 9.03 -2.05 5.55
C LYS A 15 8.49 -3.01 6.62
N VAL A 16 7.40 -3.69 6.31
CA VAL A 16 6.69 -4.60 7.24
C VAL A 16 6.88 -6.08 6.85
N GLY A 17 7.32 -6.36 5.62
CA GLY A 17 7.60 -7.72 5.15
C GLY A 17 8.44 -7.74 3.88
N THR A 18 8.52 -8.91 3.23
CA THR A 18 9.20 -9.07 1.94
C THR A 18 8.39 -8.40 0.84
N ASP A 19 8.94 -7.34 0.25
CA ASP A 19 8.26 -6.51 -0.75
C ASP A 19 6.94 -5.88 -0.28
N GLN A 20 6.76 -5.75 1.04
CA GLN A 20 5.59 -5.17 1.70
C GLN A 20 5.98 -3.92 2.51
N TYR A 21 5.21 -2.85 2.34
CA TYR A 21 5.49 -1.53 2.88
C TYR A 21 4.22 -0.93 3.48
N TYR A 22 4.36 -0.25 4.60
CA TYR A 22 3.28 0.43 5.30
C TYR A 22 3.53 1.94 5.35
N CYS A 23 2.52 2.75 5.10
CA CYS A 23 2.61 4.21 5.15
C CYS A 23 1.96 4.75 6.43
N TRP A 24 2.76 5.37 7.29
CA TRP A 24 2.29 5.92 8.56
C TRP A 24 1.28 7.07 8.41
N ASN A 25 1.39 7.81 7.30
CA ASN A 25 0.55 8.99 7.08
C ASN A 25 -0.81 8.66 6.44
N CYS A 26 -0.91 7.49 5.79
CA CYS A 26 -2.11 7.09 5.05
C CYS A 26 -2.76 5.84 5.64
N TYR A 27 -2.18 5.28 6.70
CA TYR A 27 -2.64 4.03 7.32
C TYR A 27 -2.91 2.95 6.29
N LEU A 28 -1.98 2.74 5.35
CA LEU A 28 -2.13 1.76 4.29
C LEU A 28 -0.88 0.91 4.14
N GLU A 29 -1.09 -0.34 3.81
CA GLU A 29 -0.09 -1.31 3.44
C GLU A 29 -0.13 -1.56 1.93
N PHE A 30 1.02 -1.73 1.30
CA PHE A 30 1.13 -2.03 -0.11
C PHE A 30 2.29 -2.97 -0.39
N SER A 31 2.13 -3.84 -1.37
CA SER A 31 3.17 -4.76 -1.80
C SER A 31 3.34 -4.81 -3.31
N PHE A 32 4.58 -5.07 -3.73
CA PHE A 32 4.92 -5.25 -5.13
C PHE A 32 5.18 -6.74 -5.39
N SER A 33 4.18 -7.43 -5.94
CA SER A 33 4.32 -8.84 -6.28
C SER A 33 4.16 -9.05 -7.78
N ARG A 34 5.23 -9.54 -8.44
CA ARG A 34 5.23 -9.86 -9.89
C ARG A 34 4.69 -8.72 -10.79
N GLY A 35 5.02 -7.47 -10.47
CA GLY A 35 4.55 -6.30 -11.22
C GLY A 35 3.11 -5.87 -10.91
N LYS A 36 2.44 -6.53 -9.97
CA LYS A 36 1.16 -6.09 -9.42
C LYS A 36 1.40 -5.33 -8.12
N LEU A 37 0.77 -4.17 -8.01
CA LEU A 37 0.66 -3.41 -6.78
C LEU A 37 -0.59 -3.89 -6.04
N ASN A 38 -0.41 -4.53 -4.88
CA ASN A 38 -1.52 -4.80 -3.98
C ASN A 38 -1.56 -3.68 -2.95
N LEU A 39 -2.74 -3.15 -2.67
CA LEU A 39 -2.98 -2.09 -1.69
C LEU A 39 -4.00 -2.58 -0.68
N TYR A 40 -3.73 -2.32 0.59
CA TYR A 40 -4.56 -2.66 1.73
C TYR A 40 -4.68 -1.43 2.61
N GLU A 41 -5.89 -0.93 2.81
CA GLU A 41 -6.17 0.12 3.78
C GLU A 41 -6.29 -0.51 5.17
N VAL A 42 -5.62 0.10 6.15
CA VAL A 42 -5.72 -0.31 7.54
C VAL A 42 -6.83 0.51 8.18
N LEU A 43 -7.92 -0.18 8.50
CA LEU A 43 -9.08 0.41 9.17
C LEU A 43 -8.74 0.78 10.62
N GLU A 44 -9.60 1.58 11.25
CA GLU A 44 -9.41 2.06 12.63
C GLU A 44 -9.34 0.92 13.65
N ASP A 45 -10.00 -0.21 13.37
CA ASP A 45 -9.97 -1.42 14.18
C ASP A 45 -8.71 -2.29 13.92
N GLY A 46 -7.86 -1.89 12.97
CA GLY A 46 -6.65 -2.61 12.59
C GLY A 46 -6.85 -3.68 11.52
N THR A 47 -8.08 -3.86 11.03
CA THR A 47 -8.36 -4.78 9.92
C THR A 47 -7.83 -4.25 8.59
N LEU A 48 -7.36 -5.15 7.73
CA LEU A 48 -6.89 -4.84 6.38
C LEU A 48 -8.03 -4.96 5.37
N SER A 49 -8.39 -3.84 4.75
CA SER A 49 -9.34 -3.77 3.65
C SER A 49 -8.60 -3.71 2.33
N ALA A 50 -8.77 -4.70 1.44
CA ALA A 50 -8.11 -4.71 0.14
C ALA A 50 -8.66 -3.57 -0.73
N VAL A 51 -7.78 -2.63 -1.09
CA VAL A 51 -8.06 -1.61 -2.08
C VAL A 51 -7.78 -2.23 -3.44
N GLU A 52 -8.75 -3.00 -3.93
CA GLU A 52 -8.77 -3.40 -5.33
C GLU A 52 -8.84 -2.12 -6.16
N GLN A 53 -7.71 -1.70 -6.74
CA GLN A 53 -7.74 -0.93 -7.98
C GLN A 53 -8.19 -1.90 -9.09
N SER A 54 -9.44 -2.36 -8.97
CA SER A 54 -10.18 -2.88 -10.10
C SER A 54 -10.09 -1.76 -11.14
N SER A 55 -9.31 -2.07 -12.16
CA SER A 55 -9.11 -1.23 -13.32
C SER A 55 -10.50 -1.07 -13.92
N GLN A 56 -11.20 -0.02 -13.50
CA GLN A 56 -12.53 0.25 -14.00
C GLN A 56 -12.34 0.80 -15.41
N LEU A 57 -12.36 -0.19 -16.31
CA LEU A 57 -12.77 -0.15 -17.70
C LEU A 57 -11.74 0.43 -18.69
N LEU A 58 -11.26 -0.49 -19.54
CA LEU A 58 -11.02 -0.21 -20.96
C LEU A 58 -12.18 0.59 -21.57
#